data_AF-A0A920PIX3-F1
#
_entry.id   AF-A0A920PIX3-F1
#
_cell.length_a   1.000
_cell.length_b   1.000
_cell.length_c   1.000
_cell.angle_alpha   90.00
_cell.angle_beta   90.00
_cell.angle_gamma   90.00
#
_symmetry.space_group_name_H-M   'P 1'
#
loop_
_entity.id
_entity.type
_entity.pdbx_description
1 polymer ?
#
loop_
_entity_poly.entity_id
_entity_poly.type
_entity_poly.pdbx_seq_one_letter_code
_entity_poly.pdbx_strand_id
1 'polypeptide(L)'
;MNWFERLIPPKIKVRNPLSKRSVPEGLWRKCEACSAVLYGSELERSNQVCPKCGHHMRLGARERLRTLFDEAEFTELAASLQSTDPLRFKDSKKV
;
A
#
# COMPACT_ATOMS: atom_id res chain seq x y z
N MET A 1 -56.10 27.98 -3.28
CA MET A 1 -54.91 28.43 -4.03
C MET A 1 -53.78 28.65 -3.03
N ASN A 2 -53.00 27.60 -2.73
CA ASN A 2 -51.97 27.67 -1.71
C ASN A 2 -50.64 28.07 -2.37
N TRP A 3 -50.30 29.36 -2.28
CA TRP A 3 -49.12 29.93 -2.94
C TRP A 3 -47.78 29.40 -2.39
N PHE A 4 -47.84 28.73 -1.23
CA PHE A 4 -46.70 28.19 -0.51
C PHE A 4 -45.95 27.08 -1.26
N GLU A 5 -46.60 26.39 -2.21
CA GLU A 5 -45.96 25.34 -3.01
C GLU A 5 -45.00 25.88 -4.09
N ARG A 6 -44.99 27.21 -4.36
CA ARG A 6 -44.13 27.82 -5.40
C ARG A 6 -42.73 28.20 -4.90
N LEU A 7 -42.42 28.05 -3.62
CA LEU A 7 -41.12 28.45 -3.04
C LEU A 7 -40.14 27.30 -2.84
N ILE A 8 -40.52 26.06 -3.16
CA ILE A 8 -39.61 24.91 -3.06
C ILE A 8 -38.97 24.70 -4.44
N PRO A 9 -37.70 25.10 -4.65
CA PRO A 9 -37.02 24.78 -5.90
C PRO A 9 -37.02 23.26 -6.09
N PRO A 10 -37.25 22.75 -7.31
CA PRO A 10 -37.27 21.32 -7.57
C PRO A 10 -35.96 20.73 -7.06
N LYS A 11 -36.07 19.68 -6.22
CA LYS A 11 -34.92 18.94 -5.65
C LYS A 11 -33.86 18.81 -6.72
N ILE A 12 -32.69 19.40 -6.47
CA ILE A 12 -31.52 19.26 -7.34
C ILE A 12 -31.32 17.77 -7.52
N LYS A 13 -31.68 17.25 -8.71
CA LYS A 13 -31.35 15.90 -9.11
C LYS A 13 -29.85 15.93 -9.30
N VAL A 14 -29.11 15.62 -8.23
CA VAL A 14 -27.70 15.29 -8.32
C VAL A 14 -27.64 14.04 -9.20
N ARG A 15 -27.58 14.24 -10.52
CA ARG A 15 -27.23 13.21 -11.48
C ARG A 15 -25.89 12.74 -11.00
N ASN A 16 -25.83 11.57 -10.38
CA ASN A 16 -24.63 11.01 -9.78
C ASN A 16 -23.55 10.87 -10.88
N PRO A 17 -22.61 11.82 -11.08
CA PRO A 17 -21.81 11.86 -12.28
C PRO A 17 -20.37 11.42 -12.02
N LEU A 18 -20.11 10.82 -10.86
CA LEU A 18 -18.77 10.42 -10.45
C LEU A 18 -18.90 9.06 -9.78
N SER A 19 -18.67 8.04 -10.61
CA SER A 19 -17.87 6.87 -10.23
C SER A 19 -17.09 7.19 -8.95
N LYS A 20 -17.39 6.45 -7.87
CA LYS A 20 -16.53 6.44 -6.69
C LYS A 20 -15.15 6.06 -7.20
N ARG A 21 -14.31 7.07 -7.48
CA ARG A 21 -12.89 6.88 -7.76
C ARG A 21 -12.37 6.20 -6.50
N SER A 22 -12.20 4.88 -6.55
CA SER A 22 -11.64 4.14 -5.43
C SER A 22 -10.26 4.73 -5.20
N VAL A 23 -10.04 5.30 -4.02
CA VAL A 23 -8.71 5.74 -3.62
C VAL A 23 -7.80 4.52 -3.78
N PRO A 24 -6.70 4.61 -4.56
CA PRO A 24 -5.80 3.49 -4.73
C PRO A 24 -5.31 3.02 -3.36
N GLU A 25 -5.41 1.71 -3.10
CA GLU A 25 -4.84 1.11 -1.89
C GLU A 25 -3.32 1.30 -1.88
N GLY A 26 -2.72 1.48 -0.70
CA GLY A 26 -1.26 1.62 -0.55
C GLY A 26 -0.70 3.04 -0.69
N LEU A 27 -1.54 4.05 -0.93
CA LEU A 27 -1.10 5.44 -1.07
C LEU A 27 -0.47 6.03 0.22
N TRP A 28 -0.91 5.53 1.37
CA TRP A 28 -0.49 6.00 2.69
C TRP A 28 0.01 4.84 3.55
N ARG A 29 1.13 5.05 4.23
CA ARG A 29 1.68 4.09 5.20
C ARG A 29 1.96 4.79 6.53
N LYS A 30 1.79 4.07 7.64
CA LYS A 30 2.12 4.57 8.97
C LYS A 30 3.52 4.09 9.36
N CYS A 31 4.36 5.00 9.86
CA CYS A 31 5.65 4.64 10.44
C CYS A 31 5.46 3.95 11.80
N GLU A 32 6.10 2.81 12.03
CA GLU A 32 6.03 2.06 13.30
C GLU A 32 6.75 2.78 14.45
N ALA A 33 7.77 3.59 14.15
CA ALA A 33 8.55 4.30 15.16
C ALA A 33 7.95 5.65 15.58
N CYS A 34 7.58 6.52 14.62
CA CYS A 34 7.10 7.87 14.93
C CYS A 34 5.60 8.08 14.69
N SER A 35 4.86 7.05 14.25
CA SER A 35 3.44 7.12 13.92
C SER A 35 3.06 8.13 12.81
N ALA A 36 4.03 8.69 12.11
CA ALA A 36 3.77 9.59 10.98
C ALA A 36 3.04 8.86 9.85
N VAL A 37 2.09 9.57 9.23
CA VAL A 37 1.48 9.16 7.96
C VAL A 37 2.41 9.60 6.83
N LEU A 38 2.86 8.64 6.04
CA LEU A 38 3.83 8.79 4.96
C LEU A 38 3.17 8.48 3.62
N TYR A 39 3.54 9.22 2.58
CA TYR A 39 3.09 8.95 1.22
C TYR A 39 3.89 7.79 0.63
N GLY A 40 3.23 6.78 0.09
CA GLY A 40 3.85 5.52 -0.34
C GLY A 40 4.99 5.74 -1.35
N SER A 41 4.76 6.56 -2.39
CA SER A 41 5.79 6.80 -3.41
C SER A 41 6.99 7.62 -2.90
N GLU A 42 6.81 8.44 -1.86
CA GLU A 42 7.93 9.13 -1.21
C GLU A 42 8.77 8.14 -0.41
N LEU A 43 8.10 7.23 0.30
CA LEU A 43 8.75 6.17 1.07
C LEU A 43 9.49 5.17 0.19
N GLU A 44 8.99 4.87 -1.01
CA GLU A 44 9.69 4.05 -2.01
C GLU A 44 10.98 4.73 -2.48
N ARG A 45 10.93 6.03 -2.78
CA ARG A 45 12.10 6.82 -3.20
C ARG A 45 13.17 6.91 -2.11
N SER A 46 12.77 6.87 -0.84
CA SER A 46 13.69 6.85 0.31
C SER A 46 14.14 5.44 0.70
N ASN A 47 13.91 4.41 -0.14
CA ASN A 47 14.26 3.02 0.12
C ASN A 47 13.67 2.47 1.44
N GLN A 48 12.40 2.80 1.70
CA GLN A 48 11.67 2.47 2.93
C GLN A 48 12.27 3.09 4.20
N VAL A 49 12.99 4.21 4.10
CA VAL A 49 13.45 4.98 5.27
C VAL A 49 12.46 6.11 5.55
N CYS A 50 11.98 6.20 6.79
CA CYS A 50 11.07 7.26 7.18
C CYS A 50 11.76 8.64 7.09
N PRO A 51 11.26 9.58 6.26
CA PRO A 51 11.88 10.90 6.09
C PRO A 51 11.75 11.78 7.35
N LYS A 52 10.83 11.47 8.26
CA LYS A 52 10.61 12.28 9.47
C LYS A 52 11.49 11.89 10.65
N CYS A 53 11.84 10.61 10.79
CA CYS A 53 12.58 10.12 11.96
C CYS A 53 13.79 9.24 11.62
N GLY A 54 14.05 8.96 10.34
CA GLY A 54 15.18 8.11 9.91
C GLY A 54 14.99 6.61 10.19
N HIS A 55 13.84 6.17 10.69
CA HIS A 55 13.60 4.75 10.95
C HIS A 55 13.53 3.94 9.65
N HIS A 56 14.28 2.83 9.61
CA HIS A 56 14.29 1.89 8.49
C HIS A 56 13.10 0.93 8.60
N MET A 57 12.14 1.06 7.70
CA MET A 57 10.99 0.18 7.59
C MET A 57 11.34 -1.08 6.79
N ARG A 58 10.45 -2.07 6.82
CA ARG A 58 10.62 -3.33 6.07
C ARG A 58 10.72 -3.07 4.57
N LEU A 59 11.80 -3.55 3.96
CA LEU A 59 12.03 -3.59 2.51
C LEU A 59 12.01 -5.05 2.03
N GLY A 60 11.33 -5.32 0.91
CA GLY A 60 11.29 -6.67 0.34
C GLY A 60 12.67 -7.13 -0.15
N ALA A 61 12.96 -8.43 -0.07
CA ALA A 61 14.27 -8.97 -0.47
C ALA A 61 14.63 -8.61 -1.93
N ARG A 62 13.69 -8.77 -2.88
CA ARG A 62 13.92 -8.41 -4.29
C ARG A 62 14.10 -6.91 -4.50
N GLU A 63 13.41 -6.09 -3.73
CA GLU A 63 13.52 -4.63 -3.79
C GLU A 63 14.87 -4.17 -3.22
N ARG A 64 15.36 -4.84 -2.17
CA ARG A 64 16.73 -4.67 -1.67
C ARG A 64 17.77 -5.00 -2.74
N LEU A 65 17.61 -6.10 -3.48
CA LEU A 65 18.56 -6.44 -4.56
C LEU A 65 18.62 -5.33 -5.62
N ARG A 66 17.46 -4.84 -6.08
CA ARG A 66 17.39 -3.76 -7.08
C ARG A 66 18.04 -2.45 -6.64
N THR A 67 18.07 -2.17 -5.33
CA THR A 67 18.66 -0.94 -4.77
C THR A 67 20.12 -1.10 -4.37
N LEU A 68 20.61 -2.34 -4.31
CA LEU A 68 21.97 -2.68 -3.92
C LEU A 68 22.89 -2.85 -5.13
N PHE A 69 22.39 -3.47 -6.20
CA PHE A 69 23.16 -3.70 -7.41
C PHE A 69 23.04 -2.52 -8.38
N ASP A 70 24.15 -2.17 -9.01
CA ASP A 70 24.19 -1.15 -10.04
C ASP A 70 23.26 -1.53 -11.20
N GLU A 71 22.54 -0.53 -11.71
CA GLU A 71 21.57 -0.70 -12.82
C GLU A 71 20.47 -1.74 -12.55
N ALA A 72 20.30 -2.17 -11.28
CA ALA A 72 19.45 -3.28 -10.87
C ALA A 72 19.76 -4.61 -11.57
N GLU A 73 21.00 -4.80 -12.05
CA GLU A 73 21.43 -6.04 -12.68
C GLU A 73 21.91 -7.06 -11.66
N PHE A 74 21.23 -8.20 -11.58
CA PHE A 74 21.66 -9.34 -10.77
C PHE A 74 21.16 -10.65 -11.39
N THR A 75 21.94 -11.72 -11.17
CA THR A 75 21.53 -13.08 -11.56
C THR A 75 21.03 -13.83 -10.32
N GLU A 76 19.77 -14.26 -10.32
CA GLU A 76 19.22 -15.07 -9.24
C GLU A 76 19.84 -16.47 -9.24
N LEU A 77 20.47 -16.83 -8.12
CA LEU A 77 21.06 -18.15 -7.95
C LEU A 77 20.04 -19.09 -7.32
N ALA A 78 20.01 -20.34 -7.78
CA ALA A 78 19.16 -21.40 -7.23
C ALA A 78 17.66 -21.05 -7.16
N ALA A 79 17.11 -20.40 -8.18
CA ALA A 79 15.70 -19.97 -8.23
C ALA A 79 14.68 -21.12 -8.07
N SER A 80 15.09 -22.37 -8.30
CA SER A 80 14.26 -23.57 -8.13
C SER A 80 14.36 -24.20 -6.72
N LEU A 81 15.20 -23.68 -5.83
CA LEU A 81 15.37 -24.21 -4.49
C LEU A 81 14.12 -23.94 -3.64
N GLN A 82 13.60 -24.99 -3.01
CA GLN A 82 12.39 -24.93 -2.19
C GLN A 82 12.59 -25.71 -0.89
N SER A 83 11.92 -25.25 0.17
CA SER A 83 11.92 -25.94 1.46
C SER A 83 11.20 -27.28 1.35
N THR A 84 11.77 -28.32 1.95
CA THR A 84 11.11 -29.61 2.18
C THR A 84 10.72 -29.73 3.65
N ASP A 85 9.83 -30.67 3.96
CA ASP A 85 9.46 -30.98 5.35
C ASP A 85 10.01 -32.37 5.75
N PRO A 86 11.29 -32.44 6.17
CA PRO A 86 11.89 -33.69 6.60
C PRO A 86 11.33 -34.20 7.94
N LEU A 87 10.74 -33.30 8.74
CA LEU A 87 10.25 -33.62 10.08
C LEU A 87 8.76 -34.01 10.09
N ARG A 88 8.06 -33.88 8.95
CA ARG A 88 6.60 -34.00 8.87
C ARG A 88 5.91 -33.12 9.91
N PHE A 89 6.41 -31.90 10.06
CA PHE A 89 6.00 -31.00 11.12
C PHE A 89 4.54 -30.61 10.96
N LYS A 90 3.79 -30.69 12.05
CA LYS A 90 2.38 -30.30 12.10
C LYS A 90 2.25 -28.98 12.83
N ASP A 91 1.82 -27.94 12.12
CA ASP A 91 1.56 -26.64 12.74
C ASP A 91 0.41 -26.72 13.76
N SER A 92 0.55 -25.95 14.83
CA SER A 92 -0.46 -25.68 15.85
C SER A 92 -1.75 -25.12 15.27
N LYS A 93 -1.67 -24.32 14.20
CA LYS A 93 -2.83 -23.87 13.41
C LYS A 93 -2.90 -24.67 12.11
N LYS A 94 -4.05 -25.29 11.85
CA LYS A 94 -4.38 -25.71 10.48
C LYS A 94 -4.59 -24.44 9.65
N VAL A 95 -3.71 -24.20 8.69
CA VAL A 95 -3.90 -23.21 7.62
C VAL A 95 -4.86 -23.77 6.59
#